data_AF-A0A8G2BUT6-F1
#
_entry.id   AF-A0A8G2BUT6-F1
#
_cell.length_a   1.000
_cell.length_b   1.000
_cell.length_c   1.000
_cell.angle_alpha   90.00
_cell.angle_beta   90.00
_cell.angle_gamma   90.00
#
_symmetry.space_group_name_H-M   'P 1'
#
loop_
_entity.id
_entity.type
_entity.pdbx_description
1 polymer ?
#
loop_
_entity_poly.entity_id
_entity_poly.type
_entity_poly.pdbx_seq_one_letter_code
_entity_poly.pdbx_strand_id
1 'polypeptide(L)'
;MDIFSSWNFVLWGASCLVVLVVAVSAYALGNYVGCNKGRIRLIKDKSKRNNALANLYRKERHNYILQIDALRKELSQLTIESELYVQREAEIATFEQKLREYDRALCMLSSDTPDTFASNIVPLLVQLKSDPVRTNLSKAEWNELLTVSDLLFNLYLTKLKDKFSITRHEQEICCLIKWNFSRKDQLAVFNNTAEALAKSKNRLKKRLQLDEKVDIDQYIRLY
;
A
#
# COMPACT_ATOMS: atom_id res chain seq x y z
N MET A 1 -40.21 99.33 64.11
CA MET A 1 -40.31 97.87 63.89
C MET A 1 -40.80 97.71 62.47
N ASP A 2 -40.03 97.08 61.57
CA ASP A 2 -40.50 96.59 60.23
C ASP A 2 -39.36 95.99 59.39
N ILE A 3 -38.11 96.14 59.81
CA ILE A 3 -36.96 95.54 59.13
C ILE A 3 -36.96 94.00 59.30
N PHE A 4 -37.58 93.45 60.35
CA PHE A 4 -37.55 92.01 60.63
C PHE A 4 -38.46 91.17 59.71
N SER A 5 -39.53 91.74 59.13
CA SER A 5 -40.49 91.02 58.28
C SER A 5 -39.99 90.84 56.84
N SER A 6 -39.35 91.87 56.28
CA SER A 6 -38.77 91.86 54.93
C SER A 6 -37.64 90.82 54.77
N TRP A 7 -36.77 90.69 55.77
CA TRP A 7 -35.66 89.73 55.74
C TRP A 7 -36.14 88.28 55.80
N ASN A 8 -37.22 87.98 56.52
CA ASN A 8 -37.80 86.63 56.56
C ASN A 8 -38.40 86.20 55.22
N PHE A 9 -39.04 87.11 54.47
CA PHE A 9 -39.55 86.81 53.12
C PHE A 9 -38.41 86.57 52.12
N VAL A 10 -37.34 87.38 52.19
CA VAL A 10 -36.13 87.18 51.36
C VAL A 10 -35.41 85.87 51.69
N LEU A 11 -35.30 85.52 52.97
CA LEU A 11 -34.71 84.25 53.42
C LEU A 11 -35.56 83.04 52.99
N TRP A 12 -36.89 83.14 53.03
CA TRP A 12 -37.79 82.09 52.57
C TRP A 12 -37.73 81.92 51.05
N GLY A 13 -37.72 83.02 50.29
CA GLY A 13 -37.52 83.01 48.83
C GLY A 13 -36.17 82.43 48.42
N ALA A 14 -35.09 82.80 49.11
CA ALA A 14 -33.76 82.24 48.89
C ALA A 14 -33.72 80.74 49.20
N SER A 15 -34.38 80.29 50.28
CA SER A 15 -34.46 78.86 50.63
C SER A 15 -35.20 78.05 49.56
N CYS A 16 -36.32 78.57 49.04
CA CYS A 16 -37.05 77.93 47.94
C CYS A 16 -36.20 77.85 46.65
N LEU A 17 -35.43 78.89 46.33
CA LEU A 17 -34.52 78.86 45.19
C LEU A 17 -33.41 77.82 45.35
N VAL A 18 -32.83 77.69 46.55
CA VAL A 18 -31.84 76.64 46.84
C VAL A 18 -32.44 75.25 46.65
N VAL A 19 -33.66 75.00 47.14
CA VAL A 19 -34.34 73.72 46.96
C VAL A 19 -34.61 73.42 45.48
N LEU A 20 -35.02 74.42 44.69
CA LEU A 20 -35.22 74.26 43.25
C LEU A 20 -33.92 73.95 42.51
N VAL A 21 -32.83 74.64 42.84
CA VAL A 21 -31.50 74.37 42.24
C VAL A 21 -31.02 72.96 42.59
N VAL A 22 -31.23 72.52 43.84
CA VAL A 22 -30.92 71.15 44.27
C VAL A 22 -31.77 70.13 43.52
N ALA A 23 -33.08 70.38 43.36
CA ALA A 23 -33.97 69.48 42.63
C ALA A 23 -33.60 69.36 41.14
N VAL A 24 -33.31 70.49 40.48
CA VAL A 24 -32.92 70.52 39.06
C VAL A 24 -31.54 69.86 38.86
N SER A 25 -30.58 70.13 39.73
CA SER A 25 -29.25 69.50 39.65
C SER A 25 -29.33 67.99 39.92
N ALA A 26 -30.13 67.54 40.88
CA ALA A 26 -30.37 66.12 41.14
C ALA A 26 -31.02 65.42 39.94
N TYR A 27 -32.00 66.05 39.29
CA TYR A 27 -32.65 65.53 38.08
C TYR A 27 -31.67 65.44 36.89
N ALA A 28 -30.88 66.49 36.67
CA ALA A 28 -29.86 66.53 35.62
C ALA A 28 -28.78 65.45 35.81
N LEU A 29 -28.29 65.27 37.05
CA LEU A 29 -27.35 64.22 37.42
C LEU A 29 -27.96 62.82 37.24
N GLY A 30 -29.22 62.62 37.63
CA GLY A 30 -29.95 61.37 37.42
C GLY A 30 -30.02 60.96 35.94
N ASN A 31 -30.38 61.90 35.07
CA ASN A 31 -30.45 61.67 33.62
C ASN A 31 -29.07 61.41 33.00
N TYR A 32 -28.05 62.18 33.40
CA TYR A 32 -26.68 61.99 32.92
C TYR A 32 -26.13 60.61 33.33
N VAL A 33 -26.30 60.22 34.59
CA VAL A 33 -25.87 58.92 35.12
C VAL A 33 -26.65 57.77 34.48
N GLY A 34 -27.96 57.92 34.25
CA GLY A 34 -28.80 56.94 33.58
C GLY A 34 -28.37 56.70 32.12
N CYS A 35 -28.16 57.76 31.35
CA CYS A 35 -27.70 57.68 29.97
C CYS A 35 -26.28 57.08 29.88
N ASN A 36 -25.37 57.48 30.76
CA ASN A 36 -24.01 56.93 30.80
C ASN A 36 -24.00 55.43 31.17
N LYS A 37 -24.83 55.01 32.14
CA LYS A 37 -25.03 53.59 32.46
C LYS A 37 -25.55 52.78 31.26
N GLY A 38 -26.44 53.36 30.46
CA GLY A 38 -26.93 52.74 29.21
C GLY A 38 -25.81 52.52 28.19
N ARG A 39 -24.97 53.54 27.96
CA ARG A 39 -23.81 53.46 27.05
C ARG A 39 -22.79 52.41 27.51
N ILE A 40 -22.49 52.37 28.81
CA ILE A 40 -21.55 51.38 29.39
C ILE A 40 -22.07 49.96 29.20
N ARG A 41 -23.38 49.71 29.38
CA ARG A 41 -23.98 48.39 29.10
C ARG A 41 -23.83 47.99 27.64
N LEU A 42 -24.11 48.91 26.71
CA LEU A 42 -23.99 48.64 25.27
C LEU A 42 -22.54 48.32 24.86
N ILE A 43 -21.56 49.05 25.39
CA ILE A 43 -20.14 48.79 25.15
C ILE A 43 -19.74 47.42 25.71
N LYS A 44 -20.21 47.07 26.92
CA LYS A 44 -19.94 45.77 27.56
C LYS A 44 -20.52 44.62 26.74
N ASP A 45 -21.74 44.76 26.23
CA ASP A 45 -22.38 43.73 25.40
C ASP A 45 -21.73 43.61 24.02
N LYS A 46 -21.26 44.72 23.42
CA LYS A 46 -20.44 44.68 22.21
C LYS A 46 -19.10 44.00 22.45
N SER A 47 -18.42 44.32 23.56
CA SER A 47 -17.15 43.69 23.96
C SER A 47 -17.32 42.19 24.18
N LYS A 48 -18.40 41.75 24.85
CA LYS A 48 -18.71 40.33 25.02
C LYS A 48 -18.90 39.62 23.67
N ARG A 49 -19.69 40.20 22.77
CA ARG A 49 -19.90 39.65 21.42
C ARG A 49 -18.61 39.58 20.61
N ASN A 50 -17.81 40.63 20.63
CA ASN A 50 -16.51 40.66 19.96
C ASN A 50 -15.53 39.63 20.56
N ASN A 51 -15.51 39.46 21.88
CA ASN A 51 -14.68 38.45 22.53
C ASN A 51 -15.14 37.03 22.18
N ALA A 52 -16.45 36.79 22.07
CA ALA A 52 -16.98 35.51 21.62
C ALA A 52 -16.56 35.19 20.18
N LEU A 53 -16.68 36.16 19.27
CA LEU A 53 -16.21 36.02 17.88
C LEU A 53 -14.69 35.80 17.81
N ALA A 54 -13.91 36.55 18.58
CA ALA A 54 -12.46 36.37 18.66
C ALA A 54 -12.08 34.95 19.12
N ASN A 55 -12.82 34.39 20.08
CA ASN A 55 -12.62 33.02 20.54
C ASN A 55 -12.98 31.98 19.46
N LEU A 56 -14.03 32.22 18.68
CA LEU A 56 -14.39 31.36 17.55
C LEU A 56 -13.27 31.38 16.49
N TYR A 57 -12.82 32.56 16.07
CA TYR A 57 -11.72 32.68 15.10
C TYR A 57 -10.42 32.06 15.61
N ARG A 58 -10.13 32.16 16.92
CA ARG A 58 -8.97 31.48 17.51
C ARG A 58 -9.07 29.95 17.41
N LYS A 59 -10.25 29.39 17.65
CA LYS A 59 -10.49 27.94 17.52
C LYS A 59 -10.34 27.49 16.06
N GLU A 60 -10.92 28.25 15.14
CA GLU A 60 -10.88 27.95 13.71
C GLU A 60 -9.45 28.04 13.17
N ARG A 61 -8.69 29.08 13.55
CA ARG A 61 -7.26 29.20 13.25
C ARG A 61 -6.47 28.00 13.79
N HIS A 62 -6.74 27.54 15.01
CA HIS A 62 -6.06 26.39 15.56
C HIS A 62 -6.36 25.11 14.77
N ASN A 63 -7.61 24.93 14.33
CA ASN A 63 -7.99 23.81 13.46
C ASN A 63 -7.21 23.84 12.14
N TYR A 64 -7.13 25.00 11.48
CA TYR A 64 -6.33 25.13 10.25
C TYR A 64 -4.84 24.86 10.46
N ILE A 65 -4.26 25.28 11.59
CA ILE A 65 -2.86 24.94 11.93
C ILE A 65 -2.68 23.43 12.02
N LEU A 66 -3.59 22.73 12.71
CA LEU A 66 -3.54 21.27 12.83
C LEU A 66 -3.65 20.59 11.46
N GLN A 67 -4.51 21.09 10.57
CA GLN A 67 -4.63 20.55 9.21
C GLN A 67 -3.36 20.76 8.38
N ILE A 68 -2.77 21.95 8.46
CA ILE A 68 -1.49 22.26 7.79
C ILE A 68 -0.39 21.32 8.30
N ASP A 69 -0.30 21.09 9.61
CA ASP A 69 0.71 20.21 10.18
C ASP A 69 0.49 18.73 9.79
N ALA A 70 -0.77 18.29 9.70
CA ALA A 70 -1.10 16.95 9.22
C ALA A 70 -0.66 16.76 7.75
N LEU A 71 -1.03 17.70 6.88
CA LEU A 71 -0.65 17.67 5.46
C LEU A 71 0.87 17.74 5.26
N ARG A 72 1.59 18.52 6.08
CA ARG A 72 3.06 18.57 6.03
C ARG A 72 3.69 17.23 6.40
N LYS A 73 3.14 16.54 7.40
CA LYS A 73 3.62 15.19 7.78
C LYS A 73 3.37 14.18 6.66
N GLU A 74 2.18 14.18 6.08
CA GLU A 74 1.85 13.33 4.94
C GLU A 74 2.78 13.59 3.74
N LEU A 75 3.02 14.87 3.43
CA LEU A 75 3.96 15.26 2.37
C LEU A 75 5.39 14.76 2.65
N SER A 76 5.86 14.89 3.90
CA SER A 76 7.19 14.39 4.28
C SER A 76 7.29 12.87 4.16
N GLN A 77 6.22 12.15 4.50
CA GLN A 77 6.18 10.69 4.38
C GLN A 77 6.21 10.26 2.91
N LEU A 78 5.41 10.90 2.06
CA LEU A 78 5.40 10.65 0.61
C LEU A 78 6.76 10.95 -0.02
N THR A 79 7.47 11.97 0.47
CA THR A 79 8.82 12.28 -0.02
C THR A 79 9.80 11.14 0.28
N ILE A 80 9.83 10.66 1.53
CA ILE A 80 10.68 9.52 1.93
C ILE A 80 10.32 8.27 1.11
N GLU A 81 9.03 8.00 0.94
CA GLU A 81 8.56 6.86 0.15
C GLU A 81 9.03 6.98 -1.31
N SER A 82 8.93 8.16 -1.92
CA SER A 82 9.42 8.39 -3.28
C SER A 82 10.93 8.19 -3.42
N GLU A 83 11.72 8.60 -2.44
CA GLU A 83 13.17 8.39 -2.41
C GLU A 83 13.52 6.90 -2.33
N LEU A 84 12.79 6.14 -1.52
CA LEU A 84 12.94 4.68 -1.43
C LEU A 84 12.61 3.99 -2.75
N TYR A 85 11.56 4.44 -3.45
CA TYR A 85 11.23 3.93 -4.79
C TYR A 85 12.38 4.16 -5.78
N VAL A 86 12.95 5.36 -5.82
CA VAL A 86 14.09 5.68 -6.69
C VAL A 86 15.31 4.80 -6.35
N GLN A 87 15.59 4.59 -5.07
CA GLN A 87 16.67 3.70 -4.66
C GLN A 87 16.43 2.25 -5.10
N ARG A 88 15.20 1.74 -4.98
CA ARG A 88 14.82 0.40 -5.44
C ARG A 88 14.98 0.25 -6.96
N GLU A 89 14.58 1.26 -7.74
CA GLU A 89 14.78 1.24 -9.19
C GLU A 89 16.27 1.20 -9.55
N ALA A 90 17.11 1.95 -8.84
CA ALA A 90 18.55 1.90 -9.03
C ALA A 90 19.12 0.50 -8.71
N GLU A 91 18.70 -0.13 -7.60
CA GLU A 91 19.08 -1.50 -7.26
C GLU A 91 18.68 -2.49 -8.37
N ILE A 92 17.44 -2.41 -8.87
CA ILE A 92 16.96 -3.25 -9.98
C ILE A 92 17.86 -3.07 -11.21
N ALA A 93 18.15 -1.83 -11.61
CA ALA A 93 19.01 -1.55 -12.76
C ALA A 93 20.41 -2.17 -12.61
N THR A 94 20.98 -2.18 -11.40
CA THR A 94 22.26 -2.86 -11.15
C THR A 94 22.17 -4.37 -11.29
N PHE A 95 21.08 -4.99 -10.82
CA PHE A 95 20.88 -6.44 -10.96
C PHE A 95 20.66 -6.85 -12.42
N GLU A 96 19.90 -6.06 -13.18
CA GLU A 96 19.74 -6.28 -14.62
C GLU A 96 21.08 -6.17 -15.36
N GLN A 97 21.95 -5.24 -14.96
CA GLN A 97 23.29 -5.15 -15.54
C GLN A 97 24.10 -6.43 -15.27
N LYS A 98 24.10 -6.92 -14.03
CA LYS A 98 24.78 -8.17 -13.67
C LYS A 98 24.23 -9.37 -14.44
N LEU A 99 22.91 -9.47 -14.61
CA LEU A 99 22.29 -10.50 -15.44
C LEU A 99 22.82 -10.44 -16.88
N ARG A 100 22.85 -9.25 -17.49
CA ARG A 100 23.43 -9.07 -18.83
C ARG A 100 24.91 -9.47 -18.91
N GLU A 101 25.68 -9.22 -17.85
CA GLU A 101 27.09 -9.66 -17.78
C GLU A 101 27.21 -11.19 -17.72
N TYR A 102 26.39 -11.85 -16.89
CA TYR A 102 26.35 -13.30 -16.83
C TYR A 102 25.87 -13.94 -18.14
N ASP A 103 24.85 -13.38 -18.78
CA ASP A 103 24.36 -13.87 -20.07
C ASP A 103 25.47 -13.80 -21.14
N ARG A 104 26.23 -12.69 -21.18
CA ARG A 104 27.38 -12.58 -22.08
C ARG A 104 28.47 -13.59 -21.75
N ALA A 105 28.78 -13.78 -20.47
CA ALA A 105 29.78 -14.78 -20.06
C ALA A 105 29.35 -16.19 -20.45
N LEU A 106 28.06 -16.53 -20.28
CA LEU A 106 27.49 -17.79 -20.75
C LEU A 106 27.60 -17.94 -22.26
N CYS A 107 27.29 -16.91 -23.05
CA CYS A 107 27.46 -16.96 -24.51
C CYS A 107 28.92 -17.22 -24.93
N MET A 108 29.89 -16.56 -24.28
CA MET A 108 31.31 -16.77 -24.55
C MET A 108 31.78 -18.17 -24.13
N LEU A 109 31.29 -18.70 -23.01
CA LEU A 109 31.62 -20.05 -22.56
C LEU A 109 30.93 -21.13 -23.41
N SER A 110 29.75 -20.83 -23.98
CA SER A 110 29.03 -21.72 -24.89
C SER A 110 29.59 -21.72 -26.32
N SER A 111 30.35 -20.69 -26.74
CA SER A 111 30.94 -20.68 -28.09
C SER A 111 32.12 -21.64 -28.26
N ASP A 112 32.76 -22.08 -27.17
CA ASP A 112 33.87 -23.04 -27.20
C ASP A 112 33.39 -24.51 -27.11
N THR A 113 32.09 -24.73 -26.89
CA THR A 113 31.47 -26.05 -27.00
C THR A 113 30.71 -26.13 -28.33
N PRO A 114 31.11 -26.99 -29.28
CA PRO A 114 30.22 -27.30 -30.38
C PRO A 114 28.97 -27.96 -29.77
N ASP A 115 27.81 -27.40 -30.09
CA ASP A 115 26.46 -27.98 -30.00
C ASP A 115 25.47 -27.23 -29.08
N THR A 116 24.69 -26.33 -29.69
CA THR A 116 23.23 -26.39 -29.94
C THR A 116 22.26 -27.04 -28.92
N PHE A 117 22.71 -27.88 -27.98
CA PHE A 117 21.86 -28.76 -27.15
C PHE A 117 21.32 -28.10 -25.87
N ALA A 118 22.07 -27.18 -25.26
CA ALA A 118 21.61 -26.44 -24.08
C ALA A 118 20.96 -25.09 -24.44
N SER A 119 21.39 -24.49 -25.55
CA SER A 119 21.00 -23.13 -25.98
C SER A 119 19.51 -23.02 -26.31
N ASN A 120 18.90 -24.09 -26.85
CA ASN A 120 17.49 -24.08 -27.25
C ASN A 120 16.53 -24.50 -26.13
N ILE A 121 17.00 -25.25 -25.13
CA ILE A 121 16.13 -25.81 -24.08
C ILE A 121 15.72 -24.77 -23.04
N VAL A 122 16.60 -23.83 -22.70
CA VAL A 122 16.28 -22.79 -21.71
C VAL A 122 15.17 -21.87 -22.23
N PRO A 123 15.25 -21.33 -23.46
CA PRO A 123 14.12 -20.62 -24.08
C PRO A 123 12.84 -21.47 -24.15
N LEU A 124 12.95 -22.75 -24.52
CA LEU A 124 11.80 -23.66 -24.57
C LEU A 124 11.14 -23.84 -23.20
N LEU A 125 11.92 -24.04 -22.14
CA LEU A 125 11.41 -24.15 -20.77
C LEU A 125 10.73 -22.86 -20.29
N VAL A 126 11.32 -21.70 -20.60
CA VAL A 126 10.73 -20.38 -20.30
C VAL A 126 9.42 -20.20 -21.05
N GLN A 127 9.36 -20.59 -22.32
CA GLN A 127 8.14 -20.55 -23.13
C GLN A 127 7.06 -21.49 -22.57
N LEU A 128 7.41 -22.74 -22.26
CA LEU A 128 6.48 -23.72 -21.67
C LEU A 128 5.94 -23.25 -20.32
N LYS A 129 6.76 -22.57 -19.51
CA LYS A 129 6.35 -22.04 -18.20
C LYS A 129 5.46 -20.80 -18.31
N SER A 130 5.64 -19.99 -19.33
CA SER A 130 4.85 -18.78 -19.55
C SER A 130 3.52 -19.06 -20.26
N ASP A 131 3.52 -19.95 -21.26
CA ASP A 131 2.32 -20.29 -22.04
C ASP A 131 2.30 -21.78 -22.46
N PRO A 132 1.95 -22.69 -21.52
CA PRO A 132 1.98 -24.14 -21.74
C PRO A 132 0.96 -24.65 -22.74
N VAL A 133 -0.06 -23.86 -23.10
CA VAL A 133 -1.13 -24.26 -24.03
C VAL A 133 -0.69 -24.09 -25.49
N ARG A 134 0.20 -23.13 -25.78
CA ARG A 134 0.63 -22.85 -27.14
C ARG A 134 1.75 -23.75 -27.65
N THR A 135 2.32 -24.60 -26.80
CA THR A 135 3.51 -25.41 -27.13
C THR A 135 3.13 -26.88 -27.31
N ASN A 136 2.93 -27.31 -28.56
CA ASN A 136 2.90 -28.73 -28.91
C ASN A 136 4.33 -29.22 -29.13
N LEU A 137 4.95 -29.76 -28.07
CA LEU A 137 6.31 -30.28 -28.12
C LEU A 137 6.42 -31.43 -29.14
N SER A 138 7.32 -31.27 -30.10
CA SER A 138 7.73 -32.31 -31.03
C SER A 138 8.49 -33.43 -30.32
N LYS A 139 8.62 -34.58 -30.98
CA LYS A 139 9.39 -35.71 -30.45
C LYS A 139 10.87 -35.37 -30.21
N ALA A 140 11.43 -34.50 -31.05
CA ALA A 140 12.81 -34.02 -30.93
C ALA A 140 12.97 -33.13 -29.69
N GLU A 141 12.08 -32.15 -29.50
CA GLU A 141 12.09 -31.28 -28.33
C GLU A 141 11.88 -32.07 -27.03
N TRP A 142 11.00 -33.08 -27.03
CA TRP A 142 10.87 -33.99 -25.89
C TRP A 142 12.14 -34.79 -25.62
N ASN A 143 12.83 -35.28 -26.65
CA ASN A 143 14.09 -36.00 -26.47
C ASN A 143 15.17 -35.10 -25.86
N GLU A 144 15.28 -33.88 -26.36
CA GLU A 144 16.25 -32.90 -25.88
C GLU A 144 15.93 -32.51 -24.43
N LEU A 145 14.66 -32.19 -24.14
CA LEU A 145 14.20 -31.86 -22.80
C LEU A 145 14.47 -32.98 -21.82
N LEU A 146 14.17 -34.24 -22.17
CA LEU A 146 14.46 -35.38 -21.31
C LEU A 146 15.95 -35.60 -21.10
N THR A 147 16.76 -35.46 -22.14
CA THR A 147 18.23 -35.63 -22.04
C THR A 147 18.85 -34.58 -21.14
N VAL A 148 18.49 -33.30 -21.32
CA VAL A 148 18.99 -32.21 -20.47
C VAL A 148 18.48 -32.36 -19.05
N SER A 149 17.21 -32.72 -18.87
CA SER A 149 16.66 -32.99 -17.53
C SER A 149 17.43 -34.09 -16.84
N ASP A 150 17.75 -35.17 -17.54
CA ASP A 150 18.48 -36.29 -16.97
C ASP A 150 19.89 -35.86 -16.56
N LEU A 151 20.57 -35.08 -17.40
CA LEU A 151 21.89 -34.53 -17.09
C LEU A 151 21.87 -33.60 -15.86
N LEU A 152 20.91 -32.67 -15.79
CA LEU A 152 20.81 -31.68 -14.71
C LEU A 152 20.41 -32.30 -13.37
N PHE A 153 19.65 -33.38 -13.39
CA PHE A 153 19.16 -34.05 -12.18
C PHE A 153 19.87 -35.39 -11.95
N ASN A 154 21.20 -35.43 -12.13
CA ASN A 154 22.04 -36.57 -11.75
C ASN A 154 21.59 -37.92 -12.31
N LEU A 155 21.23 -37.96 -13.58
CA LEU A 155 20.77 -39.13 -14.33
C LEU A 155 19.53 -39.80 -13.72
N TYR A 156 18.62 -39.02 -13.13
CA TYR A 156 17.44 -39.56 -12.43
C TYR A 156 16.46 -40.33 -13.32
N LEU A 157 16.21 -39.90 -14.56
CA LEU A 157 15.34 -40.63 -15.51
C LEU A 157 15.99 -41.93 -15.93
N THR A 158 17.30 -41.93 -16.19
CA THR A 158 18.05 -43.17 -16.47
C THR A 158 17.95 -44.12 -15.27
N LYS A 159 18.18 -43.63 -14.04
CA LYS A 159 18.03 -44.44 -12.81
C LYS A 159 16.61 -44.99 -12.64
N LEU A 160 15.58 -44.18 -12.89
CA LEU A 160 14.18 -44.63 -12.79
C LEU A 160 13.85 -45.67 -13.87
N LYS A 161 14.35 -45.49 -15.09
CA LYS A 161 14.17 -46.43 -16.20
C LYS A 161 14.87 -47.75 -15.91
N ASP A 162 16.11 -47.73 -15.45
CA ASP A 162 16.88 -48.94 -15.19
C ASP A 162 16.31 -49.73 -14.01
N LYS A 163 15.88 -49.01 -12.95
CA LYS A 163 15.34 -49.65 -11.74
C LYS A 163 13.88 -50.13 -11.88
N PHE A 164 13.04 -49.37 -12.58
CA PHE A 164 11.58 -49.60 -12.59
C PHE A 164 11.00 -49.80 -14.00
N SER A 165 11.81 -49.75 -15.06
CA SER A 165 11.37 -49.93 -16.45
C SER A 165 10.23 -48.99 -16.85
N ILE A 166 10.34 -47.71 -16.47
CA ILE A 166 9.34 -46.70 -16.84
C ILE A 166 9.33 -46.45 -18.37
N THR A 167 8.11 -46.32 -18.91
CA THR A 167 7.88 -46.04 -20.34
C THR A 167 8.34 -44.65 -20.72
N ARG A 168 8.37 -44.37 -22.03
CA ARG A 168 8.66 -43.04 -22.56
C ARG A 168 7.68 -41.97 -22.03
N HIS A 169 6.39 -42.25 -22.07
CA HIS A 169 5.38 -41.30 -21.57
C HIS A 169 5.50 -41.07 -20.06
N GLU A 170 5.89 -42.11 -19.30
CA GLU A 170 6.15 -41.97 -17.86
C GLU A 170 7.40 -41.12 -17.58
N GLN A 171 8.43 -41.18 -18.43
CA GLN A 171 9.59 -40.27 -18.35
C GLN A 171 9.18 -38.82 -18.60
N GLU A 172 8.30 -38.56 -19.56
CA GLU A 172 7.74 -37.21 -19.83
C GLU A 172 6.97 -36.67 -18.62
N ILE A 173 6.17 -37.51 -17.95
CA ILE A 173 5.47 -37.15 -16.71
C ILE A 173 6.48 -36.83 -15.60
N CYS A 174 7.47 -37.69 -15.37
CA CYS A 174 8.52 -37.46 -14.38
C CYS A 174 9.25 -36.14 -14.63
N CYS A 175 9.55 -35.84 -15.90
CA CYS A 175 10.21 -34.61 -16.32
C CYS A 175 9.41 -33.36 -15.94
N LEU A 176 8.14 -33.28 -16.32
CA LEU A 176 7.32 -32.12 -15.97
C LEU A 176 7.17 -31.95 -14.45
N ILE A 177 7.08 -33.06 -13.70
CA ILE A 177 7.03 -33.02 -12.23
C ILE A 177 8.35 -32.49 -11.66
N LYS A 178 9.50 -32.96 -12.17
CA LYS A 178 10.83 -32.57 -11.69
C LYS A 178 11.10 -31.08 -11.90
N TRP A 179 10.64 -30.53 -13.02
CA TRP A 179 10.66 -29.10 -13.31
C TRP A 179 9.56 -28.29 -12.62
N ASN A 180 8.83 -28.87 -11.67
CA ASN A 180 7.76 -28.22 -10.90
C ASN A 180 6.63 -27.63 -11.77
N PHE A 181 6.25 -28.27 -12.88
CA PHE A 181 5.03 -27.87 -13.60
C PHE A 181 3.79 -28.15 -12.75
N SER A 182 2.85 -27.20 -12.70
CA SER A 182 1.60 -27.40 -11.96
C SER A 182 0.74 -28.46 -12.64
N ARG A 183 -0.27 -28.99 -11.94
CA ARG A 183 -1.21 -29.94 -12.56
C ARG A 183 -1.92 -29.33 -13.78
N LYS A 184 -2.24 -28.04 -13.73
CA LYS A 184 -2.85 -27.31 -14.84
C LYS A 184 -1.91 -27.26 -16.05
N ASP A 185 -0.63 -26.96 -15.82
CA ASP A 185 0.35 -26.85 -16.91
C ASP A 185 0.67 -28.22 -17.50
N GLN A 186 0.76 -29.27 -16.67
CA GLN A 186 0.92 -30.65 -17.15
C GLN A 186 -0.21 -31.05 -18.09
N LEU A 187 -1.46 -30.69 -17.78
CA LEU A 187 -2.61 -30.98 -18.64
C LEU A 187 -2.56 -30.22 -19.97
N ALA A 188 -2.13 -28.95 -19.92
CA ALA A 188 -1.94 -28.12 -21.11
C ALA A 188 -0.85 -28.69 -22.02
N VAL A 189 0.32 -29.00 -21.47
CA VAL A 189 1.46 -29.54 -22.24
C VAL A 189 1.15 -30.90 -22.86
N PHE A 190 0.43 -31.78 -22.15
CA PHE A 190 0.03 -33.07 -22.72
C PHE A 190 -1.20 -33.01 -23.63
N ASN A 191 -1.88 -31.86 -23.72
CA ASN A 191 -3.17 -31.70 -24.38
C ASN A 191 -4.15 -32.84 -23.99
N ASN A 192 -4.32 -33.06 -22.68
CA ASN A 192 -5.00 -34.24 -22.15
C ASN A 192 -6.02 -33.91 -21.05
N THR A 193 -6.92 -34.84 -20.75
CA THR A 193 -7.94 -34.67 -19.71
C THR A 193 -7.38 -34.98 -18.32
N ALA A 194 -8.01 -34.41 -17.29
CA ALA A 194 -7.62 -34.61 -15.89
C ALA A 194 -7.66 -36.08 -15.45
N GLU A 195 -8.63 -36.84 -15.95
CA GLU A 195 -8.80 -38.28 -15.68
C GLU A 195 -7.70 -39.11 -16.34
N ALA A 196 -7.36 -38.81 -17.60
CA ALA A 196 -6.31 -39.51 -18.32
C ALA A 196 -4.93 -39.29 -17.67
N LEU A 197 -4.62 -38.05 -17.26
CA LEU A 197 -3.39 -37.75 -16.52
C LEU A 197 -3.37 -38.48 -15.16
N ALA A 198 -4.48 -38.49 -14.42
CA ALA A 198 -4.58 -39.21 -13.15
C ALA A 198 -4.36 -40.72 -13.33
N LYS A 199 -4.93 -41.32 -14.37
CA LYS A 199 -4.73 -42.73 -14.70
C LYS A 199 -3.26 -43.02 -15.06
N SER A 200 -2.61 -42.15 -15.84
CA SER A 200 -1.17 -42.27 -16.13
C SER A 200 -0.31 -42.18 -14.87
N LYS A 201 -0.57 -41.22 -13.98
CA LYS A 201 0.13 -41.11 -12.70
C LYS A 201 -0.09 -42.33 -11.80
N ASN A 202 -1.30 -42.88 -11.75
CA ASN A 202 -1.57 -44.10 -10.99
C ASN A 202 -0.84 -45.32 -11.56
N ARG A 203 -0.69 -45.42 -12.88
CA ARG A 203 0.13 -46.47 -13.52
C ARG A 203 1.60 -46.31 -13.16
N LEU A 204 2.12 -45.09 -13.25
CA LEU A 204 3.49 -44.78 -12.86
C LEU A 204 3.73 -45.11 -11.38
N LYS A 205 2.82 -44.73 -10.50
CA LYS A 205 2.87 -45.02 -9.07
C LYS A 205 2.99 -46.53 -8.78
N LYS A 206 2.16 -47.34 -9.44
CA LYS A 206 2.20 -48.80 -9.34
C LYS A 206 3.53 -49.35 -9.87
N ARG A 207 4.06 -48.79 -10.95
CA ARG A 207 5.34 -49.21 -11.54
C ARG A 207 6.54 -48.89 -10.65
N LEU A 208 6.49 -47.74 -9.97
CA LEU A 208 7.46 -47.34 -8.95
C LEU A 208 7.27 -48.10 -7.63
N GLN A 209 6.28 -48.99 -7.54
CA GLN A 209 5.96 -49.80 -6.36
C GLN A 209 5.72 -48.95 -5.09
N LEU A 210 5.10 -47.78 -5.27
CA LEU A 210 4.81 -46.86 -4.17
C LEU A 210 3.48 -47.21 -3.48
N ASP A 211 3.44 -47.05 -2.16
CA ASP A 211 2.23 -47.19 -1.34
C ASP A 211 1.15 -46.18 -1.78
N GLU A 212 -0.14 -46.56 -1.68
CA GLU A 212 -1.29 -45.71 -1.99
C GLU A 212 -1.28 -44.35 -1.27
N LYS A 213 -0.66 -44.23 -0.10
CA LYS A 213 -0.55 -42.96 0.65
C LYS A 213 0.52 -42.02 0.13
N VAL A 214 1.49 -42.51 -0.66
CA VAL A 214 2.63 -41.69 -1.14
C VAL A 214 2.18 -40.76 -2.25
N ASP A 215 2.44 -39.45 -2.11
CA ASP A 215 2.27 -38.51 -3.22
C ASP A 215 3.40 -38.72 -4.25
N ILE A 216 3.01 -39.09 -5.47
CA ILE A 216 3.93 -39.34 -6.56
C ILE A 216 4.66 -38.07 -7.00
N ASP A 217 4.00 -36.91 -6.97
CA ASP A 217 4.62 -35.65 -7.40
C ASP A 217 5.72 -35.25 -6.42
N GLN A 218 5.46 -35.42 -5.11
CA GLN A 218 6.46 -35.20 -4.07
C GLN A 218 7.62 -36.19 -4.18
N TYR A 219 7.33 -37.48 -4.37
CA TYR A 219 8.35 -38.52 -4.52
C TYR A 219 9.31 -38.21 -5.68
N ILE A 220 8.79 -37.91 -6.87
CA ILE A 220 9.62 -37.62 -8.06
C ILE A 220 10.46 -36.34 -7.88
N ARG A 221 9.91 -35.30 -7.24
CA ARG A 221 10.67 -34.07 -6.96
C ARG A 221 11.88 -34.33 -6.07
N LEU A 222 11.76 -35.25 -5.11
CA LEU A 222 12.81 -35.58 -4.14
C LEU A 222 13.76 -36.71 -4.58
N TYR A 223 13.36 -37.55 -5.55
CA TYR A 223 14.17 -38.65 -6.08
C TYR A 223 15.45 -38.17 -6.76
#